data_AF-A0A7G9B3H8-F1
#
_entry.id   AF-A0A7G9B3H8-F1
#
_cell.length_a   1.000
_cell.length_b   1.000
_cell.length_c   1.000
_cell.angle_alpha   90.00
_cell.angle_beta   90.00
_cell.angle_gamma   90.00
#
_symmetry.space_group_name_H-M   'P 1'
#
loop_
_entity.id
_entity.type
_entity.pdbx_description
1 polymer ?
#
loop_
_entity_poly.entity_id
_entity_poly.type
_entity_poly.pdbx_seq_one_letter_code
_entity_poly.pdbx_strand_id
1 'polypeptide(L)'
;MKKRILSLALTLALTVSALSVSAAGAVRFGDVPDGSWAEESIARAVEAGILSGYDSARFGYGHRMSRAAFATALVRLFGWTEVRPAAPTFSDVKDTAAWYYGSVEAAYAHGAITLQSERFRPGDPITREEMAVMIVRALDYEALAGLVQQLPSPFTDLTTNSGYIAVAYNLGLVNGTSPTTFSPSQKATREQAAVLLMRVYDKYHLNTTFVGGLASQETKALPVRMNAVAVEMARLEGIDATFEGDPAVRDLVRGTGAKALMYAACGKEVVEEDTMSGMQAVAWTLADNMELFGYDGILLDVPGLTSAGKEKLVKLAEEIKGRMTKGKLLYVMVDAPAWNDEAPGGYDYEALGKTADRMILRVASYEQTESGFPIAPLEPLEELYYALAGLQGKVPAWKTTVLLTTTGSAWKGEGDQIRPDGSRTAAQIEELLKYGNGYHAGRYASAYAVSGTGAGQTTVWYNDEDAVSARLQLARFFGVTSVMLSDVNSVADYSGYDVAGQLWS
;
A
#
# COMPACT_ATOMS: atom_id res chain seq x y z
N MET A 1 -10.27 -53.08 58.45
CA MET A 1 -9.35 -54.24 58.31
C MET A 1 -9.38 -54.75 56.87
N LYS A 2 -8.19 -55.01 56.30
CA LYS A 2 -7.87 -55.75 55.04
C LYS A 2 -8.26 -55.05 53.72
N LYS A 3 -7.36 -54.36 53.01
CA LYS A 3 -6.16 -54.75 52.19
C LYS A 3 -6.49 -55.44 50.85
N ARG A 4 -5.98 -54.80 49.77
CA ARG A 4 -5.33 -55.34 48.54
C ARG A 4 -6.26 -55.79 47.40
N ILE A 5 -5.96 -55.70 46.09
CA ILE A 5 -4.99 -55.01 45.20
C ILE A 5 -5.24 -55.61 43.77
N LEU A 6 -5.01 -54.84 42.67
CA LEU A 6 -4.77 -55.26 41.25
C LEU A 6 -5.93 -56.04 40.53
N SER A 7 -6.21 -55.99 39.22
CA SER A 7 -5.74 -55.26 38.04
C SER A 7 -6.54 -55.69 36.78
N LEU A 8 -6.50 -54.83 35.77
CA LEU A 8 -6.39 -55.11 34.32
C LEU A 8 -7.64 -55.33 33.43
N ALA A 9 -7.71 -54.43 32.44
CA ALA A 9 -8.04 -54.63 31.02
C ALA A 9 -9.49 -54.86 30.61
N LEU A 10 -10.12 -53.79 30.10
CA LEU A 10 -10.90 -53.90 28.86
C LEU A 10 -10.70 -52.66 28.00
N THR A 11 -10.01 -52.88 26.88
CA THR A 11 -9.59 -51.91 25.88
C THR A 11 -10.68 -51.68 24.82
N LEU A 12 -10.85 -50.41 24.48
CA LEU A 12 -10.90 -49.87 23.11
C LEU A 12 -12.05 -50.33 22.16
N ALA A 13 -13.07 -49.48 22.06
CA ALA A 13 -13.85 -49.29 20.83
C ALA A 13 -14.39 -47.85 20.76
N LEU A 14 -13.49 -46.87 20.56
CA LEU A 14 -13.87 -45.57 20.00
C LEU A 14 -13.62 -45.64 18.50
N THR A 15 -14.68 -45.87 17.73
CA THR A 15 -14.66 -45.65 16.28
C THR A 15 -14.50 -44.16 16.01
N VAL A 16 -13.27 -43.75 15.75
CA VAL A 16 -12.98 -42.46 15.10
C VAL A 16 -13.50 -42.58 13.68
N SER A 17 -14.68 -42.00 13.43
CA SER A 17 -15.13 -41.67 12.08
C SER A 17 -14.21 -40.58 11.56
N ALA A 18 -13.08 -40.97 10.99
CA ALA A 18 -12.27 -40.09 10.17
C ALA A 18 -13.12 -39.71 8.96
N LEU A 19 -13.76 -38.54 9.02
CA LEU A 19 -14.24 -37.86 7.83
C LEU A 19 -13.01 -37.65 6.95
N SER A 20 -12.93 -38.43 5.87
CA SER A 20 -12.04 -38.13 4.77
C SER A 20 -12.47 -36.78 4.23
N VAL A 21 -11.75 -35.72 4.64
CA VAL A 21 -11.73 -34.49 3.85
C VAL A 21 -11.11 -34.93 2.54
N SER A 22 -11.97 -35.14 1.53
CA SER A 22 -11.49 -35.30 0.16
C SER A 22 -10.76 -34.00 -0.15
N ALA A 23 -9.43 -34.04 -0.27
CA ALA A 23 -8.70 -32.96 -0.91
C ALA A 23 -9.34 -32.81 -2.29
N ALA A 24 -10.07 -31.72 -2.53
CA ALA A 24 -10.57 -31.41 -3.86
C ALA A 24 -9.34 -31.38 -4.77
N GLY A 25 -9.30 -32.28 -5.75
CA GLY A 25 -8.20 -32.28 -6.71
C GLY A 25 -8.21 -30.96 -7.47
N ALA A 26 -7.07 -30.26 -7.50
CA ALA A 26 -6.92 -29.04 -8.28
C ALA A 26 -7.41 -29.27 -9.72
N VAL A 27 -8.12 -28.28 -10.29
CA VAL A 27 -8.62 -28.35 -11.67
C VAL A 27 -7.44 -28.59 -12.61
N ARG A 28 -7.49 -29.66 -13.41
CA ARG A 28 -6.46 -30.01 -14.39
C ARG A 28 -7.04 -30.16 -15.78
N PHE A 29 -6.28 -29.72 -16.76
CA PHE A 29 -6.63 -29.82 -18.18
C PHE A 29 -5.56 -30.65 -18.91
N GLY A 30 -5.97 -31.54 -19.80
CA GLY A 30 -5.07 -32.46 -20.49
C GLY A 30 -4.20 -31.81 -21.57
N ASP A 31 -4.51 -30.56 -21.97
CA ASP A 31 -3.71 -29.77 -22.91
C ASP A 31 -2.70 -28.86 -22.21
N VAL A 32 -2.69 -28.79 -20.87
CA VAL A 32 -1.67 -28.09 -20.10
C VAL A 32 -0.55 -29.07 -19.76
N PRO A 33 0.69 -28.86 -20.22
CA PRO A 33 1.80 -29.76 -19.91
C PRO A 33 2.07 -29.84 -18.41
N ASP A 34 2.36 -31.04 -17.91
CA ASP A 34 2.75 -31.25 -16.50
C ASP A 34 3.97 -30.38 -16.14
N GLY A 35 3.87 -29.65 -15.02
CA GLY A 35 4.94 -28.77 -14.57
C GLY A 35 5.06 -27.48 -15.39
N SER A 36 4.04 -27.13 -16.18
CA SER A 36 3.98 -25.84 -16.86
C SER A 36 4.03 -24.69 -15.84
N TRP A 37 4.78 -23.63 -16.17
CA TRP A 37 4.88 -22.40 -15.38
C TRP A 37 3.53 -21.70 -15.14
N ALA A 38 2.51 -22.04 -15.93
CA ALA A 38 1.17 -21.49 -15.81
C ALA A 38 0.15 -22.46 -15.18
N GLU A 39 0.53 -23.71 -14.89
CA GLU A 39 -0.40 -24.77 -14.43
C GLU A 39 -1.19 -24.31 -13.20
N GLU A 40 -0.49 -23.81 -12.17
CA GLU A 40 -1.11 -23.34 -10.94
C GLU A 40 -2.02 -22.13 -11.19
N SER A 41 -1.57 -21.12 -11.93
CA SER A 41 -2.37 -19.93 -12.21
C SER A 41 -3.60 -20.25 -13.05
N ILE A 42 -3.52 -21.21 -13.98
CA ILE A 42 -4.68 -21.68 -14.74
C ILE A 42 -5.70 -22.33 -13.81
N ALA A 43 -5.26 -23.27 -12.96
CA ALA A 43 -6.14 -23.96 -12.03
C ALA A 43 -6.85 -22.96 -11.10
N ARG A 44 -6.09 -22.04 -10.50
CA ARG A 44 -6.61 -21.00 -9.60
C ARG A 44 -7.55 -20.02 -10.30
N ALA A 45 -7.23 -19.59 -11.52
CA ALA A 45 -8.09 -18.67 -12.28
C ALA A 45 -9.44 -19.32 -12.64
N VAL A 46 -9.46 -20.63 -12.88
CA VAL A 46 -10.71 -21.37 -13.14
C VAL A 46 -11.49 -21.61 -11.85
N GLU A 47 -10.81 -21.98 -10.77
CA GLU A 47 -11.42 -22.17 -9.45
C GLU A 47 -12.05 -20.88 -8.91
N ALA A 48 -11.38 -19.74 -9.09
CA ALA A 48 -11.91 -18.42 -8.76
C ALA A 48 -12.99 -17.92 -9.74
N GLY A 49 -13.31 -18.68 -10.79
CA GLY A 49 -14.31 -18.31 -11.80
C GLY A 49 -13.88 -17.18 -12.76
N ILE A 50 -12.65 -16.70 -12.67
CA ILE A 50 -12.10 -15.61 -13.49
C ILE A 50 -11.97 -16.06 -14.96
N LEU A 51 -11.46 -17.27 -15.17
CA LEU A 51 -11.34 -17.91 -16.47
C LEU A 51 -12.13 -19.22 -16.52
N SER A 52 -12.32 -19.73 -17.74
CA SER A 52 -12.95 -21.03 -17.97
C SER A 52 -12.22 -21.75 -19.08
N GLY A 53 -12.12 -23.07 -19.00
CA GLY A 53 -11.67 -23.90 -20.13
C GLY A 53 -12.65 -23.84 -21.30
N TYR A 54 -12.23 -24.33 -22.46
CA TYR A 54 -13.16 -24.55 -23.58
C TYR A 54 -14.15 -25.68 -23.28
N ASP A 55 -13.70 -26.67 -22.52
CA ASP A 55 -14.48 -27.76 -21.98
C ASP A 55 -13.81 -28.29 -20.69
N SER A 56 -14.31 -29.39 -20.14
CA SER A 56 -13.77 -29.99 -18.92
C SER A 56 -12.37 -30.60 -19.06
N ALA A 57 -11.89 -30.83 -20.29
CA ALA A 57 -10.60 -31.45 -20.55
C ALA A 57 -9.56 -30.48 -21.14
N ARG A 58 -9.99 -29.39 -21.77
CA ARG A 58 -9.12 -28.44 -22.47
C ARG A 58 -9.24 -27.02 -21.95
N PHE A 59 -8.11 -26.45 -21.53
CA PHE A 59 -8.02 -25.04 -21.20
C PHE A 59 -7.92 -24.15 -22.45
N GLY A 60 -7.32 -24.65 -23.53
CA GLY A 60 -6.85 -23.85 -24.66
C GLY A 60 -5.43 -23.33 -24.46
N TYR A 61 -4.53 -24.16 -23.93
CA TYR A 61 -3.12 -23.81 -23.73
C TYR A 61 -2.44 -23.47 -25.07
N GLY A 62 -1.70 -22.36 -25.12
CA GLY A 62 -1.04 -21.87 -26.33
C GLY A 62 -1.98 -21.17 -27.32
N HIS A 63 -3.29 -21.21 -27.11
CA HIS A 63 -4.25 -20.47 -27.94
C HIS A 63 -4.23 -18.98 -27.59
N ARG A 64 -4.50 -18.13 -28.58
CA ARG A 64 -4.60 -16.68 -28.36
C ARG A 64 -5.86 -16.33 -27.57
N MET A 65 -5.74 -15.36 -26.67
CA MET A 65 -6.88 -14.80 -25.96
C MET A 65 -7.46 -13.62 -26.74
N SER A 66 -8.79 -13.54 -26.85
CA SER A 66 -9.45 -12.40 -27.48
C SER A 66 -9.60 -11.22 -26.51
N ARG A 67 -9.74 -10.01 -27.05
CA ARG A 67 -10.01 -8.80 -26.26
C ARG A 67 -11.28 -8.90 -25.42
N ALA A 68 -12.36 -9.46 -25.97
CA ALA A 68 -13.61 -9.68 -25.23
C ALA A 68 -13.46 -10.68 -24.07
N ALA A 69 -12.67 -11.74 -24.26
CA ALA A 69 -12.39 -12.69 -23.18
C ALA A 69 -11.60 -12.05 -22.06
N PHE A 70 -10.62 -11.20 -22.38
CA PHE A 70 -9.83 -10.52 -21.35
C PHE A 70 -10.69 -9.50 -20.57
N ALA A 71 -11.51 -8.71 -21.26
CA ALA A 71 -12.46 -7.79 -20.61
C ALA A 71 -13.42 -8.54 -19.65
N THR A 72 -13.95 -9.68 -20.08
CA THR A 72 -14.82 -10.53 -19.25
C THR A 72 -14.09 -11.07 -18.03
N ALA A 73 -12.82 -11.45 -18.18
CA ALA A 73 -12.00 -11.90 -17.05
C ALA A 73 -11.76 -10.77 -16.03
N LEU A 74 -11.54 -9.52 -16.48
CA LEU A 74 -11.40 -8.37 -15.56
C LEU A 74 -12.69 -8.10 -14.78
N VAL A 75 -13.85 -8.08 -15.46
CA VAL A 75 -15.16 -7.90 -14.81
C VAL A 75 -15.36 -8.93 -13.69
N ARG A 76 -15.01 -10.20 -13.96
CA ARG A 76 -15.09 -11.27 -12.96
C ARG A 76 -14.07 -11.11 -11.84
N LEU A 77 -12.83 -10.76 -12.16
CA LEU A 77 -11.76 -10.58 -11.18
C LEU A 77 -12.11 -9.50 -10.15
N PHE A 78 -12.64 -8.36 -10.62
CA PHE A 78 -13.04 -7.24 -9.76
C PHE A 78 -14.47 -7.35 -9.21
N GLY A 79 -15.20 -8.43 -9.52
CA GLY A 79 -16.57 -8.63 -9.07
C GLY A 79 -17.58 -7.60 -9.60
N TRP A 80 -17.28 -6.96 -10.74
CA TRP A 80 -18.16 -5.96 -11.33
C TRP A 80 -19.43 -6.61 -11.89
N THR A 81 -20.55 -5.91 -11.71
CA THR A 81 -21.83 -6.36 -12.26
C THR A 81 -21.87 -6.07 -13.76
N GLU A 82 -22.36 -7.02 -14.55
CA GLU A 82 -22.57 -6.78 -15.98
C GLU A 82 -23.53 -5.61 -16.23
N VAL A 83 -23.17 -4.75 -17.17
CA VAL A 83 -24.00 -3.61 -17.59
C VAL A 83 -24.60 -3.93 -18.95
N ARG A 84 -25.91 -3.82 -19.11
CA ARG A 84 -26.60 -4.17 -20.38
C ARG A 84 -27.46 -3.00 -20.87
N PRO A 85 -26.85 -1.96 -21.46
CA PRO A 85 -27.59 -0.82 -21.97
C PRO A 85 -28.45 -1.21 -23.18
N ALA A 86 -29.48 -0.42 -23.48
CA ALA A 86 -30.33 -0.67 -24.64
C ALA A 86 -29.62 -0.36 -25.97
N ALA A 87 -28.71 0.63 -25.97
CA ALA A 87 -27.87 0.99 -27.09
C ALA A 87 -26.41 0.59 -26.77
N PRO A 88 -25.71 -0.10 -27.68
CA PRO A 88 -24.31 -0.49 -27.45
C PRO A 88 -23.38 0.73 -27.50
N THR A 89 -22.35 0.72 -26.66
CA THR A 89 -21.29 1.74 -26.67
C THR A 89 -20.42 1.61 -27.91
N PHE A 90 -20.13 0.38 -28.34
CA PHE A 90 -19.25 0.09 -29.48
C PHE A 90 -20.03 -0.42 -30.70
N SER A 91 -19.69 0.10 -31.87
CA SER A 91 -20.35 -0.23 -33.13
C SER A 91 -20.16 -1.69 -33.57
N ASP A 92 -19.19 -2.42 -33.04
CA ASP A 92 -18.96 -3.85 -33.34
C ASP A 92 -19.34 -4.79 -32.17
N VAL A 93 -20.10 -4.27 -31.19
CA VAL A 93 -20.66 -5.02 -30.05
C VAL A 93 -22.19 -4.91 -30.07
N LYS A 94 -22.81 -5.12 -31.25
CA LYS A 94 -24.25 -4.89 -31.46
C LYS A 94 -25.16 -6.03 -30.98
N ASP A 95 -24.63 -7.24 -30.89
CA ASP A 95 -25.40 -8.40 -30.42
C ASP A 95 -25.49 -8.39 -28.89
N THR A 96 -26.64 -7.95 -28.37
CA THR A 96 -26.89 -7.86 -26.92
C THR A 96 -27.00 -9.22 -26.24
N ALA A 97 -27.16 -10.30 -27.01
CA ALA A 97 -27.15 -11.68 -26.52
C ALA A 97 -25.74 -12.29 -26.50
N ALA A 98 -24.74 -11.62 -27.07
CA ALA A 98 -23.36 -12.11 -27.04
C ALA A 98 -22.88 -12.25 -25.58
N TRP A 99 -22.17 -13.35 -25.28
CA TRP A 99 -21.70 -13.69 -23.93
C TRP A 99 -20.80 -12.62 -23.31
N TYR A 100 -20.11 -11.82 -24.14
CA TYR A 100 -19.23 -10.75 -23.70
C TYR A 100 -19.91 -9.38 -23.64
N TYR A 101 -21.15 -9.24 -24.14
CA TYR A 101 -21.83 -7.94 -24.27
C TYR A 101 -21.85 -7.19 -22.93
N GLY A 102 -22.42 -7.83 -21.91
CA GLY A 102 -22.56 -7.21 -20.59
C GLY A 102 -21.23 -6.89 -19.91
N SER A 103 -20.23 -7.74 -20.14
CA SER A 103 -18.89 -7.55 -19.60
C SER A 103 -18.09 -6.44 -20.30
N VAL A 104 -18.20 -6.29 -21.62
CA VAL A 104 -17.53 -5.19 -22.34
C VAL A 104 -18.11 -3.83 -21.95
N GLU A 105 -19.43 -3.75 -21.84
CA GLU A 105 -20.12 -2.54 -21.39
C GLU A 105 -19.81 -2.23 -19.92
N ALA A 106 -19.74 -3.24 -19.04
CA ALA A 106 -19.30 -3.05 -17.65
C ALA A 106 -17.85 -2.56 -17.56
N ALA A 107 -16.92 -3.19 -18.28
CA ALA A 107 -15.53 -2.76 -18.30
C ALA A 107 -15.35 -1.34 -18.87
N TYR A 108 -16.23 -0.89 -19.77
CA TYR A 108 -16.28 0.52 -20.19
C TYR A 108 -16.82 1.43 -19.08
N ALA A 109 -17.93 1.06 -18.43
CA ALA A 109 -18.53 1.82 -17.33
C ALA A 109 -17.58 2.01 -16.13
N HIS A 110 -16.71 1.03 -15.88
CA HIS A 110 -15.68 1.07 -14.85
C HIS A 110 -14.33 1.63 -15.35
N GLY A 111 -14.25 2.19 -16.55
CA GLY A 111 -13.05 2.86 -17.07
C GLY A 111 -11.91 1.93 -17.53
N ALA A 112 -11.99 0.62 -17.31
CA ALA A 112 -11.00 -0.35 -17.80
C ALA A 112 -10.85 -0.35 -19.34
N ILE A 113 -11.88 0.07 -20.06
CA ILE A 113 -11.88 0.30 -21.50
C ILE A 113 -12.37 1.73 -21.77
N THR A 114 -11.78 2.41 -22.75
CA THR A 114 -12.27 3.74 -23.19
C THR A 114 -12.64 3.74 -24.67
N LEU A 115 -13.38 4.75 -25.10
CA LEU A 115 -13.79 4.94 -26.49
C LEU A 115 -12.66 5.57 -27.31
N GLN A 116 -11.62 4.79 -27.61
CA GLN A 116 -10.49 5.23 -28.46
C GLN A 116 -10.87 5.26 -29.96
N SER A 117 -11.89 4.49 -30.34
CA SER A 117 -12.50 4.47 -31.67
C SER A 117 -13.96 3.99 -31.54
N GLU A 118 -14.74 4.05 -32.61
CA GLU A 118 -16.10 3.51 -32.64
C GLU A 118 -16.16 1.98 -32.47
N ARG A 119 -15.02 1.27 -32.50
CA ARG A 119 -14.92 -0.20 -32.46
C ARG A 119 -14.13 -0.70 -31.25
N PHE A 120 -14.60 -1.77 -30.62
CA PHE A 120 -13.91 -2.47 -29.54
C PHE A 120 -12.99 -3.60 -30.03
N ARG A 121 -13.33 -4.24 -31.16
CA ARG A 121 -12.65 -5.42 -31.72
C ARG A 121 -12.73 -6.66 -30.81
N PRO A 122 -13.94 -7.17 -30.48
CA PRO A 122 -14.11 -8.22 -29.47
C PRO A 122 -13.45 -9.56 -29.82
N GLY A 123 -13.38 -9.91 -31.10
CA GLY A 123 -12.81 -11.18 -31.59
C GLY A 123 -11.28 -11.16 -31.81
N ASP A 124 -10.66 -9.98 -31.83
CA ASP A 124 -9.23 -9.87 -32.14
C ASP A 124 -8.37 -10.41 -30.98
N PRO A 125 -7.24 -11.06 -31.28
CA PRO A 125 -6.23 -11.39 -30.27
C PRO A 125 -5.73 -10.15 -29.54
N ILE A 126 -5.81 -10.16 -28.22
CA ILE A 126 -5.32 -9.06 -27.38
C ILE A 126 -3.79 -8.99 -27.40
N THR A 127 -3.24 -7.77 -27.43
CA THR A 127 -1.79 -7.55 -27.32
C THR A 127 -1.34 -7.47 -25.86
N ARG A 128 -0.03 -7.60 -25.61
CA ARG A 128 0.57 -7.40 -24.28
C ARG A 128 0.38 -5.98 -23.77
N GLU A 129 0.51 -4.99 -24.64
CA GLU A 129 0.23 -3.59 -24.32
C GLU A 129 -1.25 -3.39 -23.94
N GLU A 130 -2.19 -3.92 -24.72
CA GLU A 130 -3.62 -3.78 -24.44
C GLU A 130 -4.01 -4.41 -23.10
N MET A 131 -3.42 -5.56 -22.72
CA MET A 131 -3.61 -6.12 -21.38
C MET A 131 -3.11 -5.17 -20.29
N ALA A 132 -1.89 -4.63 -20.43
CA ALA A 132 -1.31 -3.71 -19.44
C ALA A 132 -2.18 -2.46 -19.25
N VAL A 133 -2.61 -1.84 -20.36
CA VAL A 133 -3.49 -0.66 -20.35
C VAL A 133 -4.81 -0.96 -19.64
N MET A 134 -5.48 -2.06 -20.00
CA MET A 134 -6.79 -2.40 -19.42
C MET A 134 -6.70 -2.68 -17.91
N ILE A 135 -5.64 -3.34 -17.43
CA ILE A 135 -5.44 -3.60 -16.00
C ILE A 135 -5.16 -2.32 -15.23
N VAL A 136 -4.22 -1.51 -15.71
CA VAL A 136 -3.84 -0.26 -15.02
C VAL A 136 -5.03 0.69 -14.93
N ARG A 137 -5.88 0.73 -15.95
CA ARG A 137 -7.17 1.45 -15.89
C ARG A 137 -8.15 0.81 -14.92
N ALA A 138 -8.27 -0.52 -14.93
CA ALA A 138 -9.16 -1.22 -13.99
C ALA A 138 -8.75 -1.02 -12.52
N LEU A 139 -7.48 -0.69 -12.26
CA LEU A 139 -6.93 -0.33 -10.95
C LEU A 139 -6.98 1.19 -10.67
N ASP A 140 -7.59 1.98 -11.54
CA ASP A 140 -7.68 3.44 -11.47
C ASP A 140 -6.31 4.17 -11.44
N TYR A 141 -5.31 3.61 -12.11
CA TYR A 141 -3.95 4.16 -12.19
C TYR A 141 -3.66 4.86 -13.53
N GLU A 142 -4.68 5.35 -14.24
CA GLU A 142 -4.50 6.10 -15.50
C GLU A 142 -3.79 7.44 -15.28
N ALA A 143 -4.17 8.21 -14.26
CA ALA A 143 -3.51 9.46 -13.91
C ALA A 143 -2.02 9.23 -13.58
N LEU A 144 -1.75 8.20 -12.77
CA LEU A 144 -0.40 7.76 -12.44
C LEU A 144 0.38 7.38 -13.71
N ALA A 145 -0.19 6.55 -14.59
CA ALA A 145 0.44 6.16 -15.84
C ALA A 145 0.83 7.38 -16.70
N GLY A 146 -0.02 8.42 -16.74
CA GLY A 146 0.28 9.67 -17.45
C GLY A 146 1.49 10.43 -16.89
N LEU A 147 1.71 10.36 -15.57
CA LEU A 147 2.86 10.98 -14.90
C LEU A 147 4.13 10.14 -15.12
N VAL A 148 4.04 8.82 -14.93
CA VAL A 148 5.23 7.95 -14.93
C VAL A 148 5.87 7.72 -16.29
N GLN A 149 5.18 8.07 -17.38
CA GLN A 149 5.69 7.89 -18.75
C GLN A 149 7.02 8.59 -19.02
N GLN A 150 7.39 9.56 -18.18
CA GLN A 150 8.64 10.31 -18.26
C GLN A 150 9.81 9.63 -17.51
N LEU A 151 9.55 8.55 -16.76
CA LEU A 151 10.61 7.82 -16.06
C LEU A 151 11.46 6.96 -17.01
N PRO A 152 12.73 6.71 -16.62
CA PRO A 152 13.53 5.67 -17.24
C PRO A 152 12.79 4.32 -17.20
N SER A 153 12.64 3.71 -18.37
CA SER A 153 12.15 2.34 -18.52
C SER A 153 13.30 1.44 -18.94
N PRO A 154 13.38 0.19 -18.45
CA PRO A 154 14.34 -0.77 -18.98
C PRO A 154 14.03 -1.16 -20.44
N PHE A 155 12.78 -0.96 -20.90
CA PHE A 155 12.32 -1.40 -22.21
C PHE A 155 12.55 -0.34 -23.28
N THR A 156 13.25 -0.71 -24.35
CA THR A 156 13.64 0.19 -25.45
C THR A 156 12.66 0.18 -26.62
N ASP A 157 11.68 -0.71 -26.63
CA ASP A 157 10.73 -0.93 -27.72
C ASP A 157 9.34 -0.30 -27.47
N LEU A 158 9.24 0.61 -26.50
CA LEU A 158 8.01 1.31 -26.16
C LEU A 158 7.87 2.60 -26.97
N THR A 159 6.82 2.69 -27.79
CA THR A 159 6.50 3.89 -28.59
C THR A 159 5.17 4.53 -28.19
N THR A 160 4.27 3.75 -27.60
CA THR A 160 2.95 4.16 -27.10
C THR A 160 2.71 3.57 -25.72
N ASN A 161 1.84 4.21 -24.93
CA ASN A 161 1.39 3.71 -23.62
C ASN A 161 2.53 3.31 -22.65
N SER A 162 3.71 3.94 -22.77
CA SER A 162 4.90 3.59 -21.99
C SER A 162 4.64 3.68 -20.49
N GLY A 163 3.87 4.69 -20.06
CA GLY A 163 3.46 4.85 -18.67
C GLY A 163 2.63 3.68 -18.13
N TYR A 164 1.66 3.18 -18.89
CA TYR A 164 0.85 2.02 -18.50
C TYR A 164 1.70 0.76 -18.35
N ILE A 165 2.62 0.55 -19.28
CA ILE A 165 3.54 -0.59 -19.24
C ILE A 165 4.50 -0.46 -18.06
N ALA A 166 5.00 0.75 -17.78
CA ALA A 166 5.87 1.03 -16.64
C ALA A 166 5.17 0.77 -15.30
N VAL A 167 3.93 1.26 -15.11
CA VAL A 167 3.13 0.94 -13.91
C VAL A 167 2.95 -0.57 -13.79
N ALA A 168 2.44 -1.24 -14.82
CA ALA A 168 2.20 -2.68 -14.76
C ALA A 168 3.48 -3.48 -14.47
N TYR A 169 4.63 -3.03 -14.99
CA TYR A 169 5.93 -3.65 -14.76
C TYR A 169 6.43 -3.44 -13.32
N ASN A 170 6.40 -2.21 -12.82
CA ASN A 170 6.86 -1.88 -11.47
C ASN A 170 5.96 -2.52 -10.40
N LEU A 171 4.66 -2.67 -10.66
CA LEU A 171 3.76 -3.44 -9.79
C LEU A 171 4.00 -4.97 -9.87
N GLY A 172 4.88 -5.44 -10.75
CA GLY A 172 5.20 -6.86 -10.95
C GLY A 172 4.10 -7.65 -11.64
N LEU A 173 3.18 -6.98 -12.35
CA LEU A 173 2.05 -7.61 -13.04
C LEU A 173 2.50 -8.20 -14.38
N VAL A 174 3.38 -7.47 -15.08
CA VAL A 174 3.96 -7.89 -16.35
C VAL A 174 5.49 -7.96 -16.28
N ASN A 175 6.09 -8.78 -17.13
CA ASN A 175 7.55 -8.86 -17.32
C ASN A 175 7.90 -8.59 -18.78
N GLY A 176 9.13 -8.17 -19.06
CA GLY A 176 9.67 -8.15 -20.42
C GLY A 176 9.80 -9.55 -21.04
N THR A 177 9.89 -9.61 -22.37
CA THR A 177 10.30 -10.82 -23.10
C THR A 177 11.82 -10.97 -23.11
N SER A 178 12.54 -9.89 -22.82
CA SER A 178 13.96 -9.85 -22.48
C SER A 178 14.18 -8.78 -21.38
N PRO A 179 15.40 -8.64 -20.83
CA PRO A 179 15.71 -7.56 -19.90
C PRO A 179 15.44 -6.15 -20.44
N THR A 180 15.49 -5.94 -21.77
CA THR A 180 15.34 -4.62 -22.40
C THR A 180 14.20 -4.54 -23.42
N THR A 181 13.36 -5.57 -23.51
CA THR A 181 12.29 -5.65 -24.51
C THR A 181 10.98 -6.09 -23.87
N PHE A 182 9.91 -5.34 -24.11
CA PHE A 182 8.57 -5.67 -23.62
C PHE A 182 7.74 -6.46 -24.65
N SER A 183 7.94 -6.20 -25.94
CA SER A 183 7.16 -6.73 -27.07
C SER A 183 5.67 -6.33 -27.03
N PRO A 184 5.35 -5.03 -27.09
CA PRO A 184 3.98 -4.52 -26.90
C PRO A 184 2.95 -5.10 -27.87
N SER A 185 3.32 -5.25 -29.15
CA SER A 185 2.43 -5.75 -30.22
C SER A 185 2.24 -7.27 -30.23
N GLN A 186 3.02 -8.02 -29.44
CA GLN A 186 2.91 -9.48 -29.42
C GLN A 186 1.56 -9.89 -28.82
N LYS A 187 0.89 -10.83 -29.49
CA LYS A 187 -0.42 -11.35 -29.08
C LYS A 187 -0.29 -12.28 -27.88
N ALA A 188 -1.12 -12.09 -26.87
CA ALA A 188 -1.08 -12.90 -25.66
C ALA A 188 -1.76 -14.25 -25.85
N THR A 189 -1.21 -15.28 -25.21
CA THR A 189 -1.87 -16.58 -25.06
C THR A 189 -2.75 -16.61 -23.81
N ARG A 190 -3.66 -17.58 -23.74
CA ARG A 190 -4.58 -17.75 -22.60
C ARG A 190 -3.84 -18.01 -21.28
N GLU A 191 -2.76 -18.80 -21.31
CA GLU A 191 -1.95 -19.09 -20.14
C GLU A 191 -1.16 -17.87 -19.66
N GLN A 192 -0.68 -17.02 -20.58
CA GLN A 192 -0.05 -15.74 -20.22
C GLN A 192 -1.03 -14.80 -19.53
N ALA A 193 -2.26 -14.71 -20.04
CA ALA A 193 -3.31 -13.94 -19.40
C ALA A 193 -3.69 -14.50 -18.04
N ALA A 194 -3.77 -15.84 -17.88
CA ALA A 194 -4.06 -16.48 -16.59
C ALA A 194 -3.03 -16.11 -15.52
N VAL A 195 -1.73 -16.21 -15.83
CA VAL A 195 -0.67 -15.83 -14.89
C VAL A 195 -0.73 -14.35 -14.52
N LEU A 196 -0.93 -13.48 -15.50
CA LEU A 196 -1.06 -12.05 -15.25
C LEU A 196 -2.29 -11.73 -14.38
N LEU A 197 -3.45 -12.32 -14.68
CA LEU A 197 -4.69 -12.10 -13.92
C LEU A 197 -4.54 -12.60 -12.49
N MET A 198 -3.84 -13.73 -12.27
CA MET A 198 -3.59 -14.23 -10.92
C MET A 198 -2.59 -13.35 -10.15
N ARG A 199 -1.61 -12.72 -10.80
CA ARG A 199 -0.75 -11.72 -10.14
C ARG A 199 -1.56 -10.51 -9.67
N VAL A 200 -2.50 -10.05 -10.48
CA VAL A 200 -3.44 -8.98 -10.09
C VAL A 200 -4.31 -9.45 -8.93
N TYR A 201 -4.94 -10.61 -9.05
CA TYR A 201 -5.80 -11.20 -8.03
C TYR A 201 -5.07 -11.32 -6.68
N ASP A 202 -3.87 -11.87 -6.67
CA ASP A 202 -3.08 -12.09 -5.46
C ASP A 202 -2.79 -10.77 -4.76
N LYS A 203 -2.32 -9.76 -5.50
CA LYS A 203 -1.98 -8.44 -4.95
C LYS A 203 -3.22 -7.65 -4.51
N TYR A 204 -4.30 -7.74 -5.27
CA TYR A 204 -5.57 -7.06 -4.96
C TYR A 204 -6.22 -7.59 -3.69
N HIS A 205 -6.05 -8.88 -3.38
CA HIS A 205 -6.59 -9.54 -2.18
C HIS A 205 -5.55 -9.71 -1.06
N LEU A 206 -4.40 -9.03 -1.12
CA LEU A 206 -3.49 -8.98 0.02
C LEU A 206 -4.12 -8.18 1.15
N ASN A 207 -4.07 -8.72 2.37
CA ASN A 207 -4.51 -8.01 3.56
C ASN A 207 -3.35 -7.21 4.17
N THR A 208 -3.66 -6.11 4.84
CA THR A 208 -2.73 -5.51 5.79
C THR A 208 -2.44 -6.52 6.91
N THR A 209 -1.16 -6.74 7.21
CA THR A 209 -0.70 -7.67 8.25
C THR A 209 -0.12 -6.94 9.47
N PHE A 210 0.18 -5.65 9.32
CA PHE A 210 0.74 -4.82 10.37
C PHE A 210 0.12 -3.42 10.35
N VAL A 211 -0.40 -2.99 11.50
CA VAL A 211 -0.82 -1.63 11.79
C VAL A 211 -0.03 -1.10 12.98
N GLY A 212 0.73 -0.04 12.77
CA GLY A 212 1.39 0.73 13.81
C GLY A 212 0.69 2.07 14.09
N GLY A 213 1.11 2.79 15.13
CA GLY A 213 0.62 4.14 15.39
C GLY A 213 1.57 4.99 16.24
N LEU A 214 1.49 6.30 16.08
CA LEU A 214 2.14 7.28 16.97
C LEU A 214 1.14 7.78 18.01
N ALA A 215 1.53 7.69 19.28
CA ALA A 215 0.75 8.17 20.41
C ALA A 215 1.44 9.36 21.08
N SER A 216 0.68 10.44 21.27
CA SER A 216 1.08 11.54 22.15
C SER A 216 0.96 11.14 23.61
N GLN A 217 1.52 11.95 24.50
CA GLN A 217 1.39 11.75 25.95
C GLN A 217 -0.06 11.90 26.46
N GLU A 218 -0.94 12.51 25.69
CA GLU A 218 -2.36 12.71 26.05
C GLU A 218 -3.26 11.54 25.64
N THR A 219 -2.70 10.50 25.01
CA THR A 219 -3.45 9.37 24.45
C THR A 219 -4.15 8.57 25.56
N LYS A 220 -5.48 8.46 25.47
CA LYS A 220 -6.31 7.78 26.48
C LYS A 220 -6.82 6.41 26.04
N ALA A 221 -6.87 6.16 24.73
CA ALA A 221 -7.34 4.92 24.15
C ALA A 221 -6.70 4.72 22.77
N LEU A 222 -6.67 3.46 22.31
CA LEU A 222 -6.30 3.13 20.93
C LEU A 222 -7.58 2.81 20.15
N PRO A 223 -7.87 3.52 19.03
CA PRO A 223 -9.14 3.38 18.32
C PRO A 223 -9.23 2.07 17.53
N VAL A 224 -8.09 1.44 17.23
CA VAL A 224 -8.00 0.21 16.44
C VAL A 224 -7.00 -0.76 17.05
N ARG A 225 -7.12 -2.04 16.69
CA ARG A 225 -6.09 -3.03 17.00
C ARG A 225 -4.78 -2.64 16.29
N MET A 226 -3.68 -2.63 17.04
CA MET A 226 -2.35 -2.30 16.54
C MET A 226 -1.33 -3.38 16.94
N ASN A 227 -0.30 -3.55 16.12
CA ASN A 227 0.83 -4.43 16.38
C ASN A 227 1.90 -3.73 17.24
N ALA A 228 2.12 -2.44 17.00
CA ALA A 228 3.05 -1.61 17.76
C ALA A 228 2.57 -0.17 17.83
N VAL A 229 2.84 0.52 18.94
CA VAL A 229 2.58 1.95 19.09
C VAL A 229 3.84 2.60 19.62
N ALA A 230 4.32 3.63 18.94
CA ALA A 230 5.42 4.44 19.45
C ALA A 230 4.85 5.62 20.22
N VAL A 231 5.30 5.78 21.47
CA VAL A 231 4.82 6.78 22.41
C VAL A 231 5.86 7.89 22.49
N GLU A 232 5.42 9.13 22.29
CA GLU A 232 6.27 10.32 22.44
C GLU A 232 6.99 10.30 23.79
N MET A 233 8.33 10.26 23.74
CA MET A 233 9.15 10.13 24.94
C MET A 233 10.44 10.93 24.86
N ALA A 234 11.13 10.93 23.72
CA ALA A 234 12.46 11.54 23.60
C ALA A 234 12.51 12.60 22.49
N ARG A 235 13.14 13.73 22.79
CA ARG A 235 13.50 14.76 21.82
C ARG A 235 14.99 15.08 21.93
N LEU A 236 15.67 15.05 20.79
CA LEU A 236 17.11 15.28 20.68
C LEU A 236 17.36 16.63 20.00
N GLU A 237 18.10 17.49 20.68
CA GLU A 237 18.57 18.79 20.18
C GLU A 237 20.09 18.84 20.40
N GLY A 238 20.86 18.53 19.35
CA GLY A 238 22.31 18.28 19.48
C GLY A 238 22.62 16.98 20.23
N ILE A 239 23.63 16.99 21.11
CA ILE A 239 23.99 15.82 21.95
C ILE A 239 23.05 15.63 23.14
N ASP A 240 22.24 16.64 23.46
CA ASP A 240 21.37 16.61 24.62
C ASP A 240 20.05 15.90 24.25
N ALA A 241 19.69 14.93 25.09
CA ALA A 241 18.46 14.18 24.99
C ALA A 241 17.52 14.56 26.14
N THR A 242 16.35 15.09 25.81
CA THR A 242 15.27 15.30 26.76
C THR A 242 14.33 14.11 26.74
N PHE A 243 13.93 13.65 27.93
CA PHE A 243 13.02 12.52 28.09
C PHE A 243 11.81 12.96 28.91
N GLU A 244 10.67 13.05 28.25
CA GLU A 244 9.39 13.42 28.85
C GLU A 244 8.33 12.48 28.30
N GLY A 245 7.58 11.84 29.19
CA GLY A 245 6.50 10.94 28.79
C GLY A 245 5.73 10.40 29.98
N ASP A 246 4.48 10.04 29.74
CA ASP A 246 3.61 9.42 30.73
C ASP A 246 3.72 7.89 30.63
N PRO A 247 4.25 7.19 31.66
CA PRO A 247 4.28 5.73 31.70
C PRO A 247 2.89 5.09 31.53
N ALA A 248 1.81 5.81 31.86
CA ALA A 248 0.44 5.32 31.67
C ALA A 248 0.10 5.06 30.21
N VAL A 249 0.62 5.85 29.26
CA VAL A 249 0.38 5.63 27.82
C VAL A 249 1.10 4.37 27.35
N ARG A 250 2.35 4.16 27.78
CA ARG A 250 3.07 2.90 27.54
C ARG A 250 2.31 1.70 28.10
N ASP A 251 1.80 1.81 29.31
CA ASP A 251 1.07 0.72 29.98
C ASP A 251 -0.29 0.45 29.33
N LEU A 252 -0.99 1.50 28.87
CA LEU A 252 -2.17 1.40 28.01
C LEU A 252 -1.86 0.57 26.76
N VAL A 253 -0.80 0.92 26.02
CA VAL A 253 -0.39 0.20 24.80
C VAL A 253 -0.12 -1.27 25.11
N ARG A 254 0.69 -1.56 26.14
CA ARG A 254 1.03 -2.93 26.52
C ARG A 254 -0.18 -3.73 26.99
N GLY A 255 -1.15 -3.08 27.63
CA GLY A 255 -2.42 -3.67 28.05
C GLY A 255 -3.25 -4.24 26.89
N THR A 256 -3.04 -3.73 25.66
CA THR A 256 -3.69 -4.26 24.44
C THR A 256 -2.96 -5.45 23.81
N GLY A 257 -1.75 -5.77 24.27
CA GLY A 257 -0.85 -6.75 23.67
C GLY A 257 0.02 -6.21 22.53
N ALA A 258 -0.13 -4.93 22.14
CA ALA A 258 0.75 -4.26 21.20
C ALA A 258 2.15 -4.03 21.81
N LYS A 259 3.16 -3.90 20.95
CA LYS A 259 4.51 -3.48 21.34
C LYS A 259 4.55 -1.98 21.61
N ALA A 260 5.03 -1.58 22.78
CA ALA A 260 5.22 -0.16 23.10
C ALA A 260 6.65 0.25 22.72
N LEU A 261 6.79 1.17 21.78
CA LEU A 261 8.09 1.72 21.38
C LEU A 261 8.29 3.10 21.97
N MET A 262 9.52 3.42 22.33
CA MET A 262 9.92 4.78 22.69
C MET A 262 10.07 5.58 21.39
N TYR A 263 9.23 6.59 21.16
CA TYR A 263 9.38 7.49 20.03
C TYR A 263 10.45 8.53 20.36
N ALA A 264 11.49 8.60 19.52
CA ALA A 264 12.61 9.51 19.64
C ALA A 264 12.67 10.42 18.42
N ALA A 265 12.22 11.66 18.57
CA ALA A 265 12.33 12.70 17.56
C ALA A 265 13.75 13.29 17.58
N CYS A 266 14.41 13.28 16.43
CA CYS A 266 15.80 13.67 16.29
C CYS A 266 15.95 14.71 15.18
N GLY A 267 16.47 15.90 15.52
CA GLY A 267 16.87 16.88 14.52
C GLY A 267 17.97 16.33 13.61
N LYS A 268 17.97 16.71 12.34
CA LYS A 268 19.01 16.28 11.39
C LYS A 268 20.41 16.67 11.84
N GLU A 269 20.55 17.77 12.57
CA GLU A 269 21.81 18.32 13.05
C GLU A 269 22.55 17.34 13.97
N VAL A 270 21.82 16.54 14.75
CA VAL A 270 22.35 15.46 15.61
C VAL A 270 23.09 14.43 14.79
N VAL A 271 22.61 14.15 13.58
CA VAL A 271 23.21 13.18 12.67
C VAL A 271 24.25 13.84 11.78
N GLU A 272 23.97 15.02 11.21
CA GLU A 272 24.80 15.63 10.17
C GLU A 272 26.00 16.39 10.71
N GLU A 273 25.84 17.11 11.82
CA GLU A 273 26.85 18.06 12.31
C GLU A 273 27.73 17.45 13.41
N ASP A 274 27.22 16.45 14.13
CA ASP A 274 27.94 15.88 15.26
C ASP A 274 29.06 14.90 14.85
N THR A 275 29.97 14.72 15.81
CA THR A 275 31.04 13.74 15.83
C THR A 275 30.51 12.31 16.02
N MET A 276 31.27 11.32 15.55
CA MET A 276 30.94 9.91 15.78
C MET A 276 30.81 9.55 17.27
N SER A 277 31.62 10.16 18.14
CA SER A 277 31.55 9.97 19.58
C SER A 277 30.29 10.57 20.20
N GLY A 278 29.85 11.74 19.73
CA GLY A 278 28.60 12.38 20.16
C GLY A 278 27.40 11.52 19.77
N MET A 279 27.35 11.07 18.51
CA MET A 279 26.29 10.15 18.05
C MET A 279 26.27 8.82 18.83
N GLN A 280 27.43 8.27 19.21
CA GLN A 280 27.47 7.07 20.04
C GLN A 280 26.92 7.34 21.45
N ALA A 281 27.24 8.49 22.05
CA ALA A 281 26.68 8.86 23.35
C ALA A 281 25.15 9.03 23.29
N VAL A 282 24.64 9.64 22.21
CA VAL A 282 23.20 9.73 21.93
C VAL A 282 22.58 8.33 21.77
N ALA A 283 23.19 7.46 20.97
CA ALA A 283 22.73 6.09 20.74
C ALA A 283 22.59 5.32 22.06
N TRP A 284 23.59 5.41 22.93
CA TRP A 284 23.58 4.73 24.23
C TRP A 284 22.55 5.31 25.18
N THR A 285 22.44 6.63 25.21
CA THR A 285 21.45 7.34 26.03
C THR A 285 20.03 6.92 25.64
N LEU A 286 19.73 6.83 24.35
CA LEU A 286 18.45 6.35 23.85
C LEU A 286 18.19 4.88 24.23
N ALA A 287 19.14 3.98 23.99
CA ALA A 287 18.98 2.56 24.28
C ALA A 287 18.81 2.29 25.78
N ASP A 288 19.61 2.94 26.63
CA ASP A 288 19.57 2.76 28.08
C ASP A 288 18.28 3.32 28.68
N ASN A 289 17.80 4.48 28.21
CA ASN A 289 16.53 5.06 28.65
C ASN A 289 15.32 4.26 28.16
N MET A 290 15.35 3.73 26.92
CA MET A 290 14.30 2.82 26.43
C MET A 290 14.13 1.63 27.37
N GLU A 291 15.22 1.04 27.85
CA GLU A 291 15.19 -0.08 28.80
C GLU A 291 14.76 0.36 30.20
N LEU A 292 15.31 1.47 30.71
CA LEU A 292 14.96 2.04 32.00
C LEU A 292 13.45 2.33 32.09
N PHE A 293 12.90 2.90 31.01
CA PHE A 293 11.47 3.19 30.88
C PHE A 293 10.66 2.00 30.35
N GLY A 294 11.24 0.80 30.25
CA GLY A 294 10.49 -0.44 30.04
C GLY A 294 9.75 -0.56 28.70
N TYR A 295 10.25 0.10 27.66
CA TYR A 295 9.73 -0.03 26.29
C TYR A 295 10.23 -1.30 25.60
N ASP A 296 9.52 -1.77 24.57
CA ASP A 296 9.89 -2.94 23.75
C ASP A 296 10.93 -2.62 22.67
N GLY A 297 11.20 -1.34 22.42
CA GLY A 297 12.10 -0.87 21.37
C GLY A 297 12.04 0.64 21.18
N ILE A 298 12.67 1.12 20.10
CA ILE A 298 12.71 2.53 19.71
C ILE A 298 12.12 2.69 18.32
N LEU A 299 11.34 3.75 18.12
CA LEU A 299 11.14 4.35 16.81
C LEU A 299 12.00 5.62 16.74
N LEU A 300 13.06 5.56 15.94
CA LEU A 300 13.95 6.69 15.69
C LEU A 300 13.41 7.48 14.51
N ASP A 301 13.09 8.74 14.72
CA ASP A 301 12.64 9.63 13.65
C ASP A 301 13.68 10.73 13.38
N VAL A 302 14.24 10.74 12.17
CA VAL A 302 15.23 11.74 11.73
C VAL A 302 14.82 12.32 10.37
N PRO A 303 13.97 13.36 10.34
CA PRO A 303 13.50 13.94 9.09
C PRO A 303 14.50 14.90 8.46
N GLY A 304 14.39 15.09 7.15
CA GLY A 304 15.09 16.12 6.40
C GLY A 304 16.60 15.92 6.26
N LEU A 305 17.08 14.67 6.33
CA LEU A 305 18.50 14.39 6.12
C LEU A 305 18.92 14.74 4.68
N THR A 306 20.09 15.34 4.57
CA THR A 306 20.83 15.55 3.32
C THR A 306 21.84 14.42 3.12
N SER A 307 22.57 14.44 1.99
CA SER A 307 23.62 13.48 1.72
C SER A 307 24.72 13.38 2.80
N ALA A 308 24.86 14.40 3.66
CA ALA A 308 25.75 14.37 4.81
C ALA A 308 25.31 13.37 5.91
N GLY A 309 24.00 13.14 6.06
CA GLY A 309 23.43 12.23 7.06
C GLY A 309 23.41 10.76 6.64
N LYS A 310 23.59 10.47 5.34
CA LYS A 310 23.34 9.15 4.72
C LYS A 310 23.96 7.97 5.46
N GLU A 311 25.28 7.98 5.57
CA GLU A 311 26.04 6.92 6.25
C GLU A 311 25.97 7.05 7.77
N LYS A 312 25.80 8.28 8.28
CA LYS A 312 25.81 8.57 9.71
C LYS A 312 24.56 8.03 10.40
N LEU A 313 23.39 8.12 9.77
CA LEU A 313 22.16 7.52 10.31
C LEU A 313 22.27 5.99 10.41
N VAL A 314 22.91 5.34 9.44
CA VAL A 314 23.16 3.89 9.51
C VAL A 314 23.99 3.55 10.73
N LYS A 315 25.09 4.28 10.97
CA LYS A 315 25.95 4.07 12.14
C LYS A 315 25.21 4.34 13.46
N LEU A 316 24.41 5.41 13.52
CA LEU A 316 23.57 5.68 14.70
C LEU A 316 22.60 4.52 14.96
N ALA A 317 21.93 4.00 13.93
CA ALA A 317 21.04 2.86 14.05
C ALA A 317 21.78 1.57 14.49
N GLU A 318 22.98 1.33 13.97
CA GLU A 318 23.83 0.19 14.36
C GLU A 318 24.27 0.29 15.82
N GLU A 319 24.72 1.47 16.28
CA GLU A 319 25.10 1.72 17.68
C GLU A 319 23.92 1.55 18.64
N ILE A 320 22.74 2.07 18.28
CA ILE A 320 21.50 1.85 19.05
C ILE A 320 21.21 0.36 19.14
N LYS A 321 21.17 -0.34 18.00
CA LYS A 321 20.83 -1.77 17.94
C LYS A 321 21.84 -2.64 18.68
N GLY A 322 23.13 -2.28 18.63
CA GLY A 322 24.21 -2.97 19.34
C GLY A 322 24.18 -2.77 20.85
N ARG A 323 23.66 -1.62 21.33
CA ARG A 323 23.52 -1.33 22.76
C ARG A 323 22.30 -2.03 23.39
N MET A 324 21.22 -2.16 22.63
CA MET A 324 19.97 -2.77 23.10
C MET A 324 20.10 -4.24 23.50
N THR A 325 19.36 -4.65 24.52
CA THR A 325 19.16 -6.06 24.87
C THR A 325 18.57 -6.84 23.68
N LYS A 326 19.05 -8.06 23.47
CA LYS A 326 18.59 -8.95 22.40
C LYS A 326 17.06 -9.11 22.42
N GLY A 327 16.44 -8.90 21.25
CA GLY A 327 14.98 -9.02 21.07
C GLY A 327 14.23 -7.68 21.14
N LYS A 328 14.91 -6.58 21.50
CA LYS A 328 14.35 -5.23 21.39
C LYS A 328 14.25 -4.80 19.92
N LEU A 329 13.22 -4.01 19.64
CA LEU A 329 12.90 -3.53 18.30
C LEU A 329 13.58 -2.19 18.03
N LEU A 330 14.08 -2.01 16.82
CA LEU A 330 14.51 -0.73 16.27
C LEU A 330 13.74 -0.48 14.99
N TYR A 331 12.84 0.48 15.04
CA TYR A 331 12.17 1.03 13.88
C TYR A 331 12.82 2.37 13.54
N VAL A 332 12.92 2.68 12.26
CA VAL A 332 13.47 3.94 11.77
C VAL A 332 12.47 4.58 10.83
N MET A 333 12.10 5.83 11.09
CA MET A 333 11.32 6.65 10.17
C MET A 333 12.25 7.48 9.31
N VAL A 334 11.99 7.48 8.00
CA VAL A 334 12.78 8.19 6.99
C VAL A 334 11.84 8.89 6.01
N ASP A 335 12.30 10.00 5.45
CA ASP A 335 11.62 10.59 4.30
C ASP A 335 11.73 9.65 3.10
N ALA A 336 10.65 9.53 2.34
CA ALA A 336 10.57 8.63 1.21
C ALA A 336 11.33 9.21 -0.01
N PRO A 337 11.87 8.35 -0.91
CA PRO A 337 12.42 8.83 -2.17
C PRO A 337 11.35 9.57 -2.98
N ALA A 338 11.63 10.80 -3.42
CA ALA A 338 10.75 11.61 -4.26
C ALA A 338 11.16 11.57 -5.73
N TRP A 339 10.21 11.84 -6.64
CA TRP A 339 10.42 11.75 -8.09
C TRP A 339 11.53 12.67 -8.64
N ASN A 340 11.57 13.93 -8.21
CA ASN A 340 12.51 14.96 -8.71
C ASN A 340 13.75 15.10 -7.83
N ASP A 341 14.02 14.12 -6.96
CA ASP A 341 15.16 14.22 -6.07
C ASP A 341 16.44 13.88 -6.84
N GLU A 342 17.12 14.90 -7.39
CA GLU A 342 18.41 14.76 -8.07
C GLU A 342 19.49 14.14 -7.16
N ALA A 343 19.23 14.11 -5.85
CA ALA A 343 19.96 13.28 -4.90
C ALA A 343 19.00 12.78 -3.80
N PRO A 344 18.47 11.54 -3.86
CA PRO A 344 17.69 10.91 -2.77
C PRO A 344 18.60 10.55 -1.59
N GLY A 345 19.40 11.53 -1.17
CA GLY A 345 20.72 11.36 -0.60
C GLY A 345 20.72 11.27 0.91
N GLY A 346 19.63 11.65 1.57
CA GLY A 346 19.50 11.63 3.03
C GLY A 346 19.73 10.27 3.67
N TYR A 347 19.37 9.20 2.97
CA TYR A 347 19.18 7.89 3.58
C TYR A 347 19.80 6.78 2.75
N ASP A 348 20.55 5.89 3.39
CA ASP A 348 20.93 4.60 2.82
C ASP A 348 19.85 3.57 3.15
N TYR A 349 18.80 3.53 2.32
CA TYR A 349 17.65 2.67 2.54
C TYR A 349 18.03 1.18 2.62
N GLU A 350 18.99 0.72 1.81
CA GLU A 350 19.39 -0.69 1.81
C GLU A 350 20.11 -1.06 3.11
N ALA A 351 21.06 -0.23 3.56
CA ALA A 351 21.75 -0.45 4.82
C ALA A 351 20.79 -0.34 6.02
N LEU A 352 19.93 0.68 6.06
CA LEU A 352 18.91 0.83 7.09
C LEU A 352 17.93 -0.36 7.11
N GLY A 353 17.52 -0.86 5.94
CA GLY A 353 16.67 -2.04 5.81
C GLY A 353 17.32 -3.33 6.34
N LYS A 354 18.65 -3.40 6.39
CA LYS A 354 19.39 -4.51 7.03
C LYS A 354 19.44 -4.35 8.55
N THR A 355 19.66 -3.12 9.04
CA THR A 355 19.84 -2.82 10.47
C THR A 355 18.52 -2.75 11.25
N ALA A 356 17.53 -2.03 10.73
CA ALA A 356 16.24 -1.83 11.39
C ALA A 356 15.34 -3.07 11.26
N ASP A 357 14.52 -3.32 12.28
CA ASP A 357 13.46 -4.33 12.19
C ASP A 357 12.33 -3.84 11.27
N ARG A 358 12.17 -2.52 11.14
CA ARG A 358 11.18 -1.87 10.28
C ARG A 358 11.62 -0.49 9.82
N MET A 359 11.27 -0.15 8.58
CA MET A 359 11.48 1.18 8.01
C MET A 359 10.12 1.82 7.73
N ILE A 360 9.87 2.99 8.31
CA ILE A 360 8.64 3.76 8.14
C ILE A 360 8.92 4.87 7.13
N LEU A 361 8.18 4.87 6.03
CA LEU A 361 8.30 5.83 4.95
C LEU A 361 7.33 6.98 5.18
N ARG A 362 7.88 8.18 5.33
CA ARG A 362 7.12 9.42 5.26
C ARG A 362 7.11 9.92 3.82
N VAL A 363 5.97 9.79 3.17
CA VAL A 363 5.76 10.38 1.85
C VAL A 363 5.56 11.88 2.03
N ALA A 364 6.26 12.69 1.24
CA ALA A 364 6.12 14.13 1.32
C ALA A 364 4.71 14.57 0.90
N SER A 365 4.15 15.54 1.63
CA SER A 365 2.99 16.28 1.15
C SER A 365 3.38 17.12 -0.07
N TYR A 366 2.42 17.31 -0.96
CA TYR A 366 2.57 18.28 -2.04
C TYR A 366 1.86 19.55 -1.62
N GLU A 367 2.55 20.69 -1.56
CA GLU A 367 1.96 21.96 -1.14
C GLU A 367 2.17 23.04 -2.20
N GLN A 368 1.08 23.44 -2.86
CA GLN A 368 1.08 24.54 -3.83
C GLN A 368 -0.19 25.37 -3.70
N THR A 369 -0.14 26.62 -4.19
CA THR A 369 -1.33 27.46 -4.34
C THR A 369 -1.53 27.77 -5.81
N GLU A 370 -2.67 27.35 -6.36
CA GLU A 370 -3.04 27.58 -7.75
C GLU A 370 -4.37 28.34 -7.81
N SER A 371 -4.39 29.46 -8.54
CA SER A 371 -5.61 30.28 -8.74
C SER A 371 -6.38 30.63 -7.46
N GLY A 372 -5.67 30.85 -6.34
CA GLY A 372 -6.31 31.14 -5.06
C GLY A 372 -6.96 29.92 -4.41
N PHE A 373 -6.42 28.72 -4.64
CA PHE A 373 -6.80 27.49 -3.95
C PHE A 373 -5.55 26.73 -3.50
N PRO A 374 -5.49 26.27 -2.24
CA PRO A 374 -4.37 25.45 -1.77
C PRO A 374 -4.56 24.02 -2.28
N ILE A 375 -3.52 23.47 -2.90
CA ILE A 375 -3.41 22.07 -3.29
C ILE A 375 -2.41 21.43 -2.31
N ALA A 376 -2.93 20.73 -1.30
CA ALA A 376 -2.16 20.21 -0.18
C ALA A 376 -2.40 18.71 0.15
N PRO A 377 -2.48 17.78 -0.83
CA PRO A 377 -2.65 16.36 -0.54
C PRO A 377 -1.50 15.82 0.36
N LEU A 378 -1.86 14.96 1.33
CA LEU A 378 -0.96 14.50 2.39
C LEU A 378 0.08 13.48 1.90
N GLU A 379 -0.35 12.35 1.33
CA GLU A 379 0.53 11.41 0.62
C GLU A 379 0.00 11.19 -0.79
N PRO A 380 0.33 12.05 -1.78
CA PRO A 380 -0.11 11.85 -3.17
C PRO A 380 0.26 10.44 -3.65
N LEU A 381 -0.67 9.75 -4.33
CA LEU A 381 -0.44 8.38 -4.79
C LEU A 381 0.78 8.26 -5.71
N GLU A 382 1.06 9.29 -6.50
CA GLU A 382 2.23 9.33 -7.37
C GLU A 382 3.54 9.27 -6.57
N GLU A 383 3.68 10.09 -5.52
CA GLU A 383 4.87 10.08 -4.68
C GLU A 383 5.02 8.76 -3.92
N LEU A 384 3.90 8.19 -3.45
CA LEU A 384 3.90 6.86 -2.83
C LEU A 384 4.35 5.78 -3.83
N TYR A 385 3.86 5.82 -5.08
CA TYR A 385 4.30 4.89 -6.12
C TYR A 385 5.80 5.03 -6.39
N TYR A 386 6.33 6.25 -6.49
CA TYR A 386 7.76 6.48 -6.75
C TYR A 386 8.63 5.99 -5.61
N ALA A 387 8.24 6.29 -4.38
CA ALA A 387 8.92 5.80 -3.19
C ALA A 387 9.00 4.27 -3.19
N LEU A 388 7.87 3.59 -3.39
CA LEU A 388 7.81 2.14 -3.35
C LEU A 388 8.55 1.48 -4.51
N ALA A 389 8.39 2.00 -5.74
CA ALA A 389 9.13 1.54 -6.91
C ALA A 389 10.64 1.72 -6.73
N GLY A 390 11.09 2.86 -6.21
CA GLY A 390 12.50 3.19 -5.97
C GLY A 390 13.18 2.32 -4.90
N LEU A 391 12.39 1.67 -4.04
CA LEU A 391 12.86 0.77 -2.97
C LEU A 391 12.80 -0.71 -3.34
N GLN A 392 12.19 -1.08 -4.46
CA GLN A 392 12.17 -2.47 -4.91
C GLN A 392 13.59 -3.03 -5.05
N GLY A 393 13.81 -4.20 -4.46
CA GLY A 393 15.12 -4.85 -4.43
C GLY A 393 16.13 -4.27 -3.43
N LYS A 394 15.86 -3.09 -2.84
CA LYS A 394 16.72 -2.47 -1.81
C LYS A 394 16.26 -2.82 -0.41
N VAL A 395 14.94 -2.75 -0.15
CA VAL A 395 14.35 -3.08 1.15
C VAL A 395 13.25 -4.12 0.98
N PRO A 396 13.25 -5.21 1.78
CA PRO A 396 12.17 -6.19 1.74
C PRO A 396 10.81 -5.56 2.05
N ALA A 397 9.79 -5.84 1.23
CA ALA A 397 8.47 -5.23 1.36
C ALA A 397 7.81 -5.43 2.75
N TRP A 398 8.08 -6.56 3.42
CA TRP A 398 7.58 -6.84 4.77
C TRP A 398 8.21 -5.99 5.88
N LYS A 399 9.40 -5.41 5.63
CA LYS A 399 10.06 -4.43 6.51
C LYS A 399 9.63 -2.99 6.23
N THR A 400 9.11 -2.73 5.04
CA THR A 400 8.63 -1.40 4.64
C THR A 400 7.26 -1.12 5.29
N THR A 401 7.08 0.10 5.78
CA THR A 401 5.84 0.60 6.36
C THR A 401 5.50 1.93 5.74
N VAL A 402 4.26 2.14 5.31
CA VAL A 402 3.81 3.47 4.89
C VAL A 402 3.34 4.23 6.13
N LEU A 403 3.86 5.44 6.38
CA LEU A 403 3.24 6.36 7.32
C LEU A 403 1.97 6.92 6.67
N LEU A 404 0.84 6.77 7.34
CA LEU A 404 -0.44 7.28 6.91
C LEU A 404 -0.85 8.43 7.82
N THR A 405 -0.96 9.62 7.25
CA THR A 405 -1.36 10.82 7.99
C THR A 405 -2.85 10.73 8.34
N THR A 406 -3.15 10.87 9.62
CA THR A 406 -4.50 10.79 10.19
C THR A 406 -5.08 12.16 10.55
N THR A 407 -4.27 13.22 10.53
CA THR A 407 -4.71 14.62 10.65
C THR A 407 -4.85 15.27 9.28
N GLY A 408 -5.69 16.30 9.14
CA GLY A 408 -5.76 17.12 7.94
C GLY A 408 -4.77 18.29 7.95
N SER A 409 -4.37 18.76 6.78
CA SER A 409 -3.60 19.99 6.56
C SER A 409 -4.54 21.15 6.26
N ALA A 410 -4.65 22.12 7.17
CA ALA A 410 -5.54 23.27 7.05
C ALA A 410 -4.85 24.48 6.43
N TRP A 411 -5.62 25.23 5.64
CA TRP A 411 -5.20 26.41 4.90
C TRP A 411 -6.28 27.46 5.01
N LYS A 412 -5.87 28.71 5.25
CA LYS A 412 -6.79 29.82 5.46
C LYS A 412 -6.51 30.97 4.51
N GLY A 413 -7.57 31.56 3.98
CA GLY A 413 -7.50 32.84 3.27
C GLY A 413 -7.15 33.98 4.22
N GLU A 414 -6.18 34.82 3.85
CA GLU A 414 -5.82 36.04 4.56
C GLU A 414 -5.65 37.17 3.53
N GLY A 415 -6.72 37.92 3.29
CA GLY A 415 -6.79 38.88 2.17
C GLY A 415 -6.77 38.17 0.83
N ASP A 416 -5.79 38.50 -0.02
CA ASP A 416 -5.57 37.88 -1.35
C ASP A 416 -4.62 36.66 -1.30
N GLN A 417 -4.16 36.26 -0.11
CA GLN A 417 -3.20 35.17 0.09
C GLN A 417 -3.87 33.97 0.77
N ILE A 418 -3.29 32.79 0.57
CA ILE A 418 -3.69 31.57 1.28
C ILE A 418 -2.46 31.03 2.00
N ARG A 419 -2.61 30.72 3.28
CA ARG A 419 -1.49 30.32 4.15
C ARG A 419 -1.81 29.04 4.91
N PRO A 420 -0.78 28.22 5.23
CA PRO A 420 -0.93 27.11 6.16
C PRO A 420 -1.49 27.59 7.51
N ASP A 421 -2.43 26.84 8.07
CA ASP A 421 -3.14 27.12 9.33
C ASP A 421 -3.08 25.91 10.28
N GLY A 422 -2.00 25.14 10.18
CA GLY A 422 -1.71 23.97 11.01
C GLY A 422 -2.52 22.73 10.66
N SER A 423 -2.49 21.74 11.55
CA SER A 423 -3.23 20.49 11.38
C SER A 423 -4.66 20.57 11.92
N ARG A 424 -5.50 19.63 11.48
CA ARG A 424 -6.84 19.40 12.04
C ARG A 424 -7.01 17.94 12.41
N THR A 425 -7.55 17.67 13.58
CA THR A 425 -7.87 16.29 13.98
C THR A 425 -9.08 15.78 13.19
N ALA A 426 -9.27 14.46 13.16
CA ALA A 426 -10.45 13.82 12.57
C ALA A 426 -11.76 14.44 13.11
N ALA A 427 -11.85 14.68 14.42
CA ALA A 427 -13.03 15.30 15.03
C ALA A 427 -13.26 16.76 14.55
N GLN A 428 -12.19 17.52 14.33
CA GLN A 428 -12.30 18.88 13.78
C GLN A 428 -12.71 18.88 12.30
N ILE A 429 -12.25 17.88 11.54
CA ILE A 429 -12.66 17.69 10.14
C ILE A 429 -14.13 17.29 10.07
N GLU A 430 -14.58 16.35 10.91
CA GLU A 430 -15.99 15.97 11.03
C GLU A 430 -16.87 17.19 11.31
N GLU A 431 -16.47 18.03 12.27
CA GLU A 431 -17.20 19.24 12.61
C GLU A 431 -17.24 20.23 11.44
N LEU A 432 -16.14 20.40 10.71
CA LEU A 432 -16.10 21.22 9.50
C LEU A 432 -17.05 20.70 8.41
N LEU A 433 -17.14 19.39 8.23
CA LEU A 433 -18.01 18.76 7.22
C LEU A 433 -19.50 18.91 7.52
N LYS A 434 -19.90 19.13 8.78
CA LYS A 434 -21.31 19.42 9.13
C LYS A 434 -21.83 20.72 8.51
N TYR A 435 -20.93 21.69 8.28
CA TYR A 435 -21.28 23.03 7.81
C TYR A 435 -20.57 23.42 6.50
N GLY A 436 -19.60 22.63 6.05
CA GLY A 436 -18.85 22.81 4.81
C GLY A 436 -19.23 21.81 3.73
N ASN A 437 -18.43 21.77 2.68
CA ASN A 437 -18.55 20.79 1.60
C ASN A 437 -17.30 19.91 1.56
N GLY A 438 -17.48 18.59 1.44
CA GLY A 438 -16.43 17.62 1.19
C GLY A 438 -16.29 17.32 -0.31
N TYR A 439 -15.06 17.11 -0.75
CA TYR A 439 -14.71 16.81 -2.13
C TYR A 439 -13.63 15.75 -2.18
N HIS A 440 -13.59 14.98 -3.27
CA HIS A 440 -12.53 14.00 -3.53
C HIS A 440 -11.75 14.40 -4.79
N ALA A 441 -10.44 14.57 -4.66
CA ALA A 441 -9.54 14.91 -5.75
C ALA A 441 -8.97 13.63 -6.37
N GLY A 442 -9.61 13.10 -7.41
CA GLY A 442 -9.21 11.85 -8.07
C GLY A 442 -7.76 11.84 -8.58
N ARG A 443 -7.20 13.00 -8.95
CA ARG A 443 -5.78 13.11 -9.36
C ARG A 443 -4.81 12.65 -8.26
N TYR A 444 -5.12 12.95 -7.00
CA TYR A 444 -4.25 12.67 -5.86
C TYR A 444 -4.77 11.53 -4.98
N ALA A 445 -5.99 11.04 -5.27
CA ALA A 445 -6.81 10.22 -4.39
C ALA A 445 -6.82 10.74 -2.95
N SER A 446 -7.16 12.01 -2.78
CA SER A 446 -7.19 12.69 -1.48
C SER A 446 -8.48 13.48 -1.33
N ALA A 447 -8.98 13.59 -0.11
CA ALA A 447 -10.13 14.40 0.21
C ALA A 447 -9.73 15.83 0.58
N TYR A 448 -10.66 16.76 0.38
CA TYR A 448 -10.58 18.08 0.98
C TYR A 448 -11.95 18.60 1.39
N ALA A 449 -11.98 19.40 2.45
CA ALA A 449 -13.16 20.07 2.95
C ALA A 449 -12.99 21.58 2.78
N VAL A 450 -14.05 22.27 2.37
CA VAL A 450 -14.09 23.73 2.27
C VAL A 450 -15.20 24.28 3.14
N SER A 451 -14.87 25.25 3.98
CA SER A 451 -15.83 26.01 4.80
C SER A 451 -15.58 27.52 4.67
N GLY A 452 -16.65 28.31 4.69
CA GLY A 452 -16.60 29.77 4.47
C GLY A 452 -16.38 30.18 3.01
N THR A 453 -16.21 31.48 2.77
CA THR A 453 -15.98 32.06 1.43
C THR A 453 -15.01 33.24 1.50
N GLY A 454 -14.35 33.55 0.37
CA GLY A 454 -13.43 34.70 0.24
C GLY A 454 -12.29 34.66 1.27
N ALA A 455 -11.96 35.82 1.85
CA ALA A 455 -10.91 35.96 2.87
C ALA A 455 -11.20 35.22 4.20
N GLY A 456 -12.37 34.58 4.36
CA GLY A 456 -12.71 33.73 5.50
C GLY A 456 -12.71 32.24 5.20
N GLN A 457 -12.36 31.85 3.97
CA GLN A 457 -12.37 30.45 3.55
C GLN A 457 -11.28 29.65 4.28
N THR A 458 -11.65 28.47 4.74
CA THR A 458 -10.75 27.43 5.25
C THR A 458 -10.87 26.21 4.34
N THR A 459 -9.73 25.72 3.86
CA THR A 459 -9.62 24.46 3.13
C THR A 459 -8.81 23.49 3.96
N VAL A 460 -9.29 22.27 4.16
CA VAL A 460 -8.54 21.21 4.87
C VAL A 460 -8.38 20.02 3.94
N TRP A 461 -7.15 19.65 3.62
CA TRP A 461 -6.83 18.42 2.91
C TRP A 461 -6.62 17.27 3.88
N TYR A 462 -7.22 16.11 3.63
CA TYR A 462 -7.16 14.97 4.54
C TYR A 462 -7.35 13.64 3.80
N ASN A 463 -7.12 12.54 4.51
CA ASN A 463 -7.36 11.19 4.01
C ASN A 463 -8.71 10.67 4.49
N ASP A 464 -9.61 10.42 3.54
CA ASP A 464 -10.87 9.72 3.76
C ASP A 464 -10.75 8.21 3.56
N GLU A 465 -11.87 7.49 3.64
CA GLU A 465 -11.87 6.03 3.44
C GLU A 465 -11.32 5.63 2.06
N ASP A 466 -11.70 6.35 1.01
CA ASP A 466 -11.25 6.12 -0.37
C ASP A 466 -9.75 6.41 -0.51
N ALA A 467 -9.28 7.54 0.04
CA ALA A 467 -7.88 7.93 0.03
C ALA A 467 -7.01 6.92 0.79
N VAL A 468 -7.46 6.45 1.95
CA VAL A 468 -6.75 5.41 2.71
C VAL A 468 -6.74 4.09 1.93
N SER A 469 -7.88 3.67 1.40
CA SER A 469 -7.99 2.45 0.60
C SER A 469 -7.04 2.47 -0.61
N ALA A 470 -6.98 3.59 -1.33
CA ALA A 470 -6.11 3.73 -2.49
C ALA A 470 -4.61 3.61 -2.13
N ARG A 471 -4.17 4.20 -1.01
CA ARG A 471 -2.78 4.10 -0.51
C ARG A 471 -2.45 2.68 -0.08
N LEU A 472 -3.34 2.05 0.69
CA LEU A 472 -3.16 0.66 1.15
C LEU A 472 -3.12 -0.31 -0.03
N GLN A 473 -4.01 -0.14 -1.00
CA GLN A 473 -4.04 -0.94 -2.21
C GLN A 473 -2.75 -0.78 -3.00
N LEU A 474 -2.31 0.45 -3.28
CA LEU A 474 -1.06 0.70 -3.98
C LEU A 474 0.13 0.05 -3.26
N ALA A 475 0.21 0.20 -1.94
CA ALA A 475 1.24 -0.44 -1.12
C ALA A 475 1.21 -1.97 -1.24
N ARG A 476 0.02 -2.59 -1.21
CA ARG A 476 -0.17 -4.04 -1.40
C ARG A 476 0.26 -4.51 -2.79
N PHE A 477 0.04 -3.71 -3.83
CA PHE A 477 0.58 -4.02 -5.16
C PHE A 477 2.12 -4.04 -5.20
N PHE A 478 2.80 -3.35 -4.29
CA PHE A 478 4.25 -3.50 -4.07
C PHE A 478 4.62 -4.60 -3.03
N GLY A 479 3.63 -5.29 -2.46
CA GLY A 479 3.80 -6.31 -1.41
C GLY A 479 3.95 -5.73 0.01
N VAL A 480 3.78 -4.41 0.17
CA VAL A 480 3.86 -3.71 1.45
C VAL A 480 2.49 -3.80 2.13
N THR A 481 2.37 -4.66 3.13
CA THR A 481 1.09 -4.97 3.83
C THR A 481 1.03 -4.30 5.19
N SER A 482 1.50 -3.06 5.27
CA SER A 482 2.16 -2.56 6.46
C SER A 482 2.04 -1.05 6.55
N VAL A 483 1.30 -0.57 7.54
CA VAL A 483 0.98 0.86 7.71
C VAL A 483 1.25 1.32 9.13
N MET A 484 1.54 2.60 9.31
CA MET A 484 1.69 3.25 10.60
C MET A 484 0.91 4.56 10.61
N LEU A 485 0.02 4.74 11.58
CA LEU A 485 -0.79 5.95 11.71
C LEU A 485 0.03 7.09 12.33
N SER A 486 -0.03 8.30 11.76
CA SER A 486 0.74 9.46 12.24
C SER A 486 0.26 10.01 13.58
N ASP A 487 -1.00 9.78 13.93
CA ASP A 487 -1.58 10.12 15.23
C ASP A 487 -2.77 9.20 15.54
N VAL A 488 -2.63 8.37 16.57
CA VAL A 488 -3.69 7.45 17.01
C VAL A 488 -4.90 8.17 17.62
N ASN A 489 -4.78 9.44 17.99
CA ASN A 489 -5.89 10.24 18.51
C ASN A 489 -6.73 10.88 17.40
N SER A 490 -6.28 10.77 16.14
CA SER A 490 -6.93 11.40 14.99
C SER A 490 -7.38 10.39 13.94
N VAL A 491 -7.76 9.16 14.32
CA VAL A 491 -8.27 8.17 13.36
C VAL A 491 -9.75 8.47 13.08
N ALA A 492 -10.10 8.75 11.82
CA ALA A 492 -11.49 9.02 11.44
C ALA A 492 -12.35 7.74 11.50
N ASP A 493 -13.51 7.85 12.16
CA ASP A 493 -14.48 6.77 12.40
C ASP A 493 -15.95 7.22 12.25
N TYR A 494 -16.20 8.29 11.48
CA TYR A 494 -17.53 8.86 11.26
C TYR A 494 -18.11 8.51 9.89
N SER A 495 -19.41 8.76 9.69
CA SER A 495 -20.16 8.34 8.50
C SER A 495 -19.51 8.82 7.19
N GLY A 496 -19.12 7.86 6.33
CA GLY A 496 -18.45 8.11 5.04
C GLY A 496 -16.92 8.22 5.12
N TYR A 497 -16.34 8.00 6.31
CA TYR A 497 -14.92 8.17 6.60
C TYR A 497 -14.46 7.15 7.66
N ASP A 498 -14.59 5.85 7.37
CA ASP A 498 -14.16 4.76 8.26
C ASP A 498 -12.73 4.29 7.96
N VAL A 499 -11.75 5.09 8.39
CA VAL A 499 -10.33 4.73 8.24
C VAL A 499 -10.04 3.42 8.99
N ALA A 500 -10.65 3.24 10.16
CA ALA A 500 -10.48 2.05 10.99
C ALA A 500 -10.88 0.76 10.27
N GLY A 501 -12.00 0.78 9.54
CA GLY A 501 -12.52 -0.32 8.74
C GLY A 501 -11.59 -0.73 7.60
N GLN A 502 -10.88 0.23 6.99
CA GLN A 502 -9.96 -0.04 5.87
C GLN A 502 -8.63 -0.67 6.30
N LEU A 503 -8.21 -0.48 7.55
CA LEU A 503 -6.86 -0.89 7.97
C LEU A 503 -6.65 -2.41 7.95
N TRP A 504 -7.71 -3.19 8.15
CA TRP A 504 -7.66 -4.66 8.25
C TRP A 504 -8.46 -5.39 7.18
N SER A 505 -9.17 -4.66 6.31
CA SER A 505 -9.83 -5.18 5.10
C SER A 505 -8.83 -5.39 3.99
#